data_AF-A0A6G8J9B2-F1
#
_entry.id   AF-A0A6G8J9B2-F1
#
_cell.length_a   1.000
_cell.length_b   1.000
_cell.length_c   1.000
_cell.angle_alpha   90.00
_cell.angle_beta   90.00
_cell.angle_gamma   90.00
#
_symmetry.space_group_name_H-M   'P 1'
#
loop_
_entity.id
_entity.type
_entity.pdbx_description
1 polymer ?
#
loop_
_entity_poly.entity_id
_entity_poly.type
_entity_poly.pdbx_seq_one_letter_code
_entity_poly.pdbx_strand_id
1 'polypeptide(L)'
;MMAKTYSITLRIKVSCTEEDLEIKTAFENGVLTQDLQSTVDELMVTLVAFIQKNWWFLESRYPEISQGFEEALTFFFAKDEEGDWAVKSSVSEPETLAATLLGMTKLFFTGDPALDEFL
;
A
#
# COMPACT_ATOMS: atom_id res chain seq x y z
N MET A 1 -26.73 6.30 12.78
CA MET A 1 -26.40 4.97 12.21
C MET A 1 -24.88 4.94 12.13
N MET A 2 -24.18 4.00 12.78
CA MET A 2 -22.71 3.97 12.66
C MET A 2 -22.35 3.47 11.26
N ALA A 3 -21.54 4.25 10.54
CA ALA A 3 -21.05 3.86 9.22
C ALA A 3 -20.29 2.53 9.33
N LYS A 4 -20.61 1.58 8.45
CA LYS A 4 -19.92 0.28 8.43
C LYS A 4 -18.46 0.51 8.07
N THR A 5 -17.56 0.09 8.95
CA THR A 5 -16.12 0.14 8.72
C THR A 5 -15.64 -1.20 8.17
N TYR A 6 -14.83 -1.16 7.12
CA TYR A 6 -14.18 -2.31 6.50
C TYR A 6 -12.68 -2.22 6.80
N SER A 7 -12.12 -3.25 7.44
CA SER A 7 -10.68 -3.36 7.68
C SER A 7 -10.08 -4.27 6.61
N ILE A 8 -9.05 -3.78 5.93
CA ILE A 8 -8.31 -4.53 4.90
C ILE A 8 -6.84 -4.51 5.28
N THR A 9 -6.21 -5.68 5.27
CA THR A 9 -4.76 -5.78 5.45
C THR A 9 -4.13 -6.22 4.16
N LEU A 10 -3.27 -5.39 3.59
CA LEU A 10 -2.46 -5.70 2.43
C LEU A 10 -1.10 -6.21 2.89
N ARG A 11 -0.77 -7.45 2.53
CA ARG A 11 0.58 -8.00 2.68
C ARG A 11 1.38 -7.79 1.42
N ILE A 12 2.62 -7.35 1.61
CA ILE A 12 3.60 -7.12 0.57
C ILE A 12 4.82 -7.94 0.93
N LYS A 13 5.25 -8.81 0.02
CA LYS A 13 6.47 -9.59 0.17
C LYS A 13 7.36 -9.36 -1.03
N VAL A 14 8.57 -8.89 -0.78
CA VAL A 14 9.61 -8.71 -1.79
C VAL A 14 10.73 -9.68 -1.51
N SER A 15 11.14 -10.43 -2.52
CA SER A 15 12.29 -11.32 -2.47
C SER A 15 13.29 -10.89 -3.53
N CYS A 16 14.55 -10.75 -3.14
CA CYS A 16 15.62 -10.43 -4.08
C CYS A 16 16.16 -11.74 -4.67
N THR A 17 16.14 -11.85 -5.99
CA THR A 17 16.87 -12.88 -6.74
C THR A 17 18.14 -12.27 -7.33
N GLU A 18 19.05 -13.09 -7.89
CA GLU A 18 20.31 -12.59 -8.45
C GLU A 18 20.14 -11.57 -9.59
N GLU A 19 18.97 -11.57 -10.27
CA GLU A 19 18.72 -10.73 -11.43
C GLU A 19 17.48 -9.81 -11.29
N ASP A 20 16.52 -10.14 -10.41
CA ASP A 20 15.23 -9.44 -10.32
C ASP A 20 14.59 -9.43 -8.92
N LEU A 21 13.63 -8.51 -8.74
CA LEU A 21 12.73 -8.49 -7.58
C LEU A 21 11.49 -9.34 -7.84
N GLU A 22 11.27 -10.36 -7.01
CA GLU A 22 9.99 -11.06 -6.97
C GLU A 22 9.08 -10.37 -5.94
N ILE A 23 8.00 -9.74 -6.40
CA ILE A 23 7.04 -9.03 -5.55
C ILE A 23 5.71 -9.78 -5.53
N LYS A 24 5.24 -10.09 -4.33
CA LYS A 24 3.93 -10.72 -4.08
C LYS A 24 3.10 -9.80 -3.20
N THR A 25 1.87 -9.52 -3.64
CA THR A 25 0.88 -8.80 -2.86
C THR A 25 -0.34 -9.67 -2.62
N ALA A 26 -0.91 -9.61 -1.41
CA ALA A 26 -2.13 -10.32 -1.08
C ALA A 26 -2.96 -9.51 -0.08
N PHE A 27 -4.28 -9.54 -0.23
CA PHE A 27 -5.18 -8.99 0.78
C PHE A 27 -5.61 -10.09 1.76
N GLU A 28 -5.64 -9.74 3.04
CA GLU A 28 -6.21 -10.57 4.10
C GLU A 28 -7.45 -9.88 4.67
N ASN A 29 -8.50 -10.69 4.87
CA ASN A 29 -9.79 -10.37 5.48
C ASN A 29 -10.80 -9.57 4.63
N GLY A 30 -12.06 -10.00 4.73
CA GLY A 30 -13.25 -9.22 4.38
C GLY A 30 -13.89 -9.57 3.03
N VAL A 31 -15.23 -9.64 3.02
CA VAL A 31 -15.98 -9.51 1.77
C VAL A 31 -15.96 -8.03 1.41
N LEU A 32 -15.16 -7.68 0.41
CA LEU A 32 -15.15 -6.33 -0.14
C LEU A 32 -16.43 -6.10 -0.94
N THR A 33 -16.91 -4.86 -0.92
CA THR A 33 -17.86 -4.43 -1.94
C THR A 33 -17.14 -4.41 -3.30
N GLN A 34 -17.87 -4.57 -4.39
CA GLN A 34 -17.27 -4.57 -5.72
C GLN A 34 -16.44 -3.30 -5.98
N ASP A 35 -16.92 -2.15 -5.52
CA ASP A 35 -16.21 -0.87 -5.62
C ASP A 35 -14.86 -0.90 -4.90
N LEU A 36 -14.82 -1.40 -3.66
CA LEU A 36 -13.58 -1.51 -2.89
C LEU A 36 -12.61 -2.54 -3.49
N GLN A 37 -13.13 -3.61 -4.09
CA GLN A 37 -12.29 -4.62 -4.73
C GLN A 37 -11.46 -4.01 -5.86
N SER A 38 -12.09 -3.26 -6.77
CA SER A 38 -11.37 -2.63 -7.88
C SER A 38 -10.31 -1.63 -7.42
N THR A 39 -10.62 -0.80 -6.41
CA THR A 39 -9.64 0.13 -5.84
C THR A 39 -8.46 -0.59 -5.20
N VAL A 40 -8.70 -1.69 -4.49
CA VAL A 40 -7.62 -2.47 -3.86
C VAL A 40 -6.77 -3.18 -4.90
N ASP A 41 -7.37 -3.73 -5.96
CA ASP A 41 -6.64 -4.37 -7.05
C ASP A 41 -5.70 -3.39 -7.76
N GLU A 42 -6.19 -2.18 -8.03
CA GLU A 42 -5.39 -1.11 -8.62
C GLU A 42 -4.27 -0.64 -7.68
N LEU A 43 -4.54 -0.52 -6.38
CA LEU A 43 -3.51 -0.22 -5.38
C LEU A 43 -2.39 -1.28 -5.37
N MET A 44 -2.74 -2.57 -5.46
CA MET A 44 -1.74 -3.65 -5.49
C MET A 44 -0.81 -3.53 -6.69
N VAL A 45 -1.36 -3.31 -7.88
CA VAL A 45 -0.57 -3.10 -9.10
C VAL A 45 0.32 -1.87 -8.96
N THR A 46 -0.23 -0.78 -8.43
CA THR A 46 0.49 0.48 -8.20
C THR A 46 1.65 0.31 -7.22
N LEU A 47 1.46 -0.47 -6.14
CA LEU A 47 2.50 -0.78 -5.16
C LEU A 47 3.64 -1.60 -5.74
N VAL A 48 3.31 -2.60 -6.56
CA VAL A 48 4.32 -3.39 -7.27
C VAL A 48 5.17 -2.47 -8.16
N ALA A 49 4.52 -1.64 -8.99
CA ALA A 49 5.22 -0.71 -9.89
C ALA A 49 6.12 0.27 -9.11
N PHE A 50 5.58 0.88 -8.04
CA PHE A 50 6.34 1.77 -7.18
C PHE A 50 7.58 1.11 -6.59
N ILE A 51 7.44 -0.09 -6.00
CA ILE A 51 8.57 -0.79 -5.38
C ILE A 51 9.62 -1.14 -6.45
N GLN A 52 9.21 -1.62 -7.62
CA GLN A 52 10.13 -1.97 -8.71
C GLN A 52 10.91 -0.75 -9.20
N LYS A 53 10.21 0.35 -9.50
CA LYS A 53 10.84 1.56 -10.04
C LYS A 53 11.75 2.26 -9.03
N ASN A 54 11.41 2.20 -7.75
CA ASN A 54 12.10 2.93 -6.70
C ASN A 54 13.01 2.04 -5.82
N TRP A 55 13.23 0.78 -6.18
CA TRP A 55 13.96 -0.17 -5.35
C TRP A 55 15.32 0.36 -4.88
N TRP A 56 16.13 0.88 -5.80
CA TRP A 56 17.44 1.42 -5.47
C TRP A 56 17.38 2.55 -4.43
N PHE A 57 16.37 3.43 -4.53
CA PHE A 57 16.16 4.48 -3.56
C PHE A 57 15.71 3.92 -2.20
N LEU A 58 14.78 2.95 -2.22
CA LEU A 58 14.30 2.28 -1.01
C LEU A 58 15.45 1.55 -0.31
N GLU A 59 16.27 0.78 -1.02
CA GLU A 59 17.43 0.07 -0.47
C GLU A 59 18.49 1.04 0.07
N SER A 60 18.76 2.14 -0.62
CA SER A 60 19.69 3.16 -0.14
C SER A 60 19.21 3.82 1.15
N ARG A 61 17.89 3.95 1.35
CA ARG A 61 17.30 4.56 2.55
C ARG A 61 17.09 3.56 3.68
N TYR A 62 16.80 2.31 3.33
CA TYR A 62 16.48 1.19 4.21
C TYR A 62 17.40 0.01 3.90
N PRO A 63 18.69 0.05 4.26
CA PRO A 63 19.66 -0.97 3.86
C PRO A 63 19.29 -2.40 4.29
N GLU A 64 18.48 -2.54 5.33
CA GLU A 64 17.95 -3.80 5.83
C GLU A 64 17.10 -4.56 4.80
N ILE A 65 16.55 -3.88 3.79
CA ILE A 65 15.69 -4.51 2.78
C ILE A 65 16.47 -5.17 1.64
N SER A 66 17.81 -5.05 1.62
CA SER A 66 18.67 -5.58 0.55
C SER A 66 18.53 -7.08 0.29
N GLN A 67 17.98 -7.84 1.24
CA GLN A 67 17.68 -9.27 1.10
C GLN A 67 16.19 -9.56 0.85
N GLY A 68 15.40 -8.52 0.57
CA GLY A 68 13.95 -8.55 0.53
C GLY A 68 13.31 -8.12 1.86
N PHE A 69 11.99 -8.01 1.86
CA PHE A 69 11.21 -7.63 3.04
C PHE A 69 9.80 -8.24 3.00
N GLU A 70 9.13 -8.25 4.15
CA GLU A 70 7.70 -8.54 4.25
C GLU A 70 7.05 -7.46 5.13
N GLU A 71 6.01 -6.81 4.60
CA GLU A 71 5.29 -5.72 5.26
C GLU A 71 3.78 -5.95 5.20
N ALA A 72 3.08 -5.47 6.23
CA ALA A 72 1.63 -5.55 6.31
C ALA A 72 1.03 -4.16 6.58
N LEU A 73 0.28 -3.65 5.59
CA LEU A 73 -0.37 -2.35 5.67
C LEU A 73 -1.85 -2.55 5.96
N THR A 74 -2.36 -1.96 7.05
CA THR A 74 -3.78 -2.06 7.41
C THR A 74 -4.51 -0.75 7.15
N PHE A 75 -5.65 -0.87 6.46
CA PHE A 75 -6.51 0.23 6.04
C PHE A 75 -7.91 0.04 6.61
N PHE A 76 -8.51 1.13 7.08
CA PHE A 76 -9.88 1.19 7.56
C PHE A 76 -10.70 2.08 6.63
N PHE A 77 -11.62 1.47 5.89
CA PHE A 77 -12.53 2.14 4.97
C PHE A 77 -13.87 2.37 5.65
N ALA A 78 -14.40 3.58 5.58
CA ALA A 78 -15.75 3.90 6.00
C ALA A 78 -16.38 4.88 5.02
N LYS A 79 -17.71 4.84 4.89
CA LYS A 79 -18.42 5.93 4.21
C LYS A 79 -18.44 7.16 5.10
N ASP A 80 -18.11 8.32 4.55
CA ASP A 80 -18.23 9.61 5.22
C ASP A 80 -19.69 10.11 5.23
N GLU A 81 -19.89 11.36 5.66
CA GLU A 81 -21.22 11.97 5.75
C GLU A 81 -21.87 12.22 4.37
N GLU A 82 -21.06 12.31 3.30
CA GLU A 82 -21.49 12.50 1.92
C GLU A 82 -21.76 11.17 1.21
N GLY A 83 -21.36 10.05 1.83
CA GLY A 83 -21.49 8.72 1.28
C GLY A 83 -20.31 8.32 0.39
N ASP A 84 -19.19 9.03 0.48
CA ASP A 84 -17.93 8.72 -0.19
C ASP A 84 -17.01 7.88 0.68
N TRP A 85 -16.12 7.12 0.04
CA TRP A 85 -15.19 6.24 0.77
C TRP A 85 -14.05 7.05 1.36
N ALA A 86 -13.95 7.05 2.68
CA ALA A 86 -12.81 7.57 3.43
C ALA A 86 -11.90 6.43 3.89
N VAL A 87 -10.59 6.60 3.71
CA VAL A 87 -9.54 5.68 4.18
C VAL A 87 -8.83 6.26 5.39
N LYS A 88 -8.58 5.39 6.39
CA LYS A 88 -7.64 5.65 7.47
C LYS A 88 -6.58 4.55 7.52
N SER A 89 -5.34 4.96 7.68
CA SER A 89 -4.20 4.08 7.98
C SER A 89 -3.28 4.82 8.94
N SER A 90 -2.48 4.08 9.71
CA SER A 90 -1.57 4.67 10.67
C SER A 90 -0.31 3.82 10.82
N VAL A 91 0.81 4.50 10.98
CA VAL A 91 2.09 3.92 11.41
C VAL A 91 2.58 4.69 12.62
N SER A 92 3.16 3.99 13.59
CA SER A 92 3.70 4.60 14.80
C SER A 92 5.04 5.31 14.56
N GLU A 93 5.80 4.86 13.55
CA GLU A 93 7.16 5.32 13.29
C GLU A 93 7.27 5.87 11.85
N PRO A 94 7.41 7.20 11.68
CA PRO A 94 7.34 7.85 10.36
C PRO A 94 8.58 7.61 9.48
N GLU A 95 9.67 7.12 10.05
CA GLU A 95 10.93 6.90 9.32
C GLU A 95 11.13 5.44 8.91
N THR A 96 10.07 4.62 8.89
CA THR A 96 10.14 3.20 8.51
C THR A 96 9.80 2.97 7.03
N LEU A 97 10.16 1.80 6.49
CA LEU A 97 9.69 1.35 5.18
C LEU A 97 8.17 1.36 5.11
N ALA A 98 7.50 0.80 6.13
CA ALA A 98 6.04 0.80 6.24
C ALA A 98 5.43 2.21 6.14
N ALA A 99 6.06 3.21 6.76
CA ALA A 99 5.62 4.60 6.64
C ALA A 99 5.76 5.16 5.23
N THR A 100 6.85 4.84 4.52
CA THR A 100 7.05 5.23 3.12
C THR A 100 6.00 4.60 2.21
N LEU A 101 5.76 3.30 2.37
CA LEU A 101 4.75 2.58 1.60
C LEU A 101 3.34 3.14 1.88
N LEU A 102 3.04 3.48 3.14
CA LEU A 102 1.77 4.13 3.50
C LEU A 102 1.64 5.53 2.91
N GLY A 103 2.71 6.32 2.89
CA GLY A 103 2.75 7.63 2.23
C GLY A 103 2.36 7.53 0.76
N MET A 104 2.91 6.55 0.05
CA MET A 104 2.55 6.25 -1.33
C MET A 104 1.07 5.86 -1.46
N THR A 105 0.57 4.96 -0.61
CA THR A 105 -0.85 4.56 -0.67
C THR A 105 -1.80 5.73 -0.42
N LYS A 106 -1.38 6.71 0.40
CA LYS A 106 -2.15 7.93 0.62
C LYS A 106 -2.24 8.76 -0.66
N LEU A 107 -1.13 8.94 -1.39
CA LEU A 107 -1.14 9.64 -2.68
C LEU A 107 -2.11 8.97 -3.68
N PHE A 108 -2.09 7.62 -3.73
CA PHE A 108 -3.04 6.84 -4.52
C PHE A 108 -4.49 7.13 -4.16
N PHE A 109 -4.86 7.01 -2.87
CA PHE A 109 -6.25 7.22 -2.45
C PHE A 109 -6.73 8.67 -2.61
N THR A 110 -5.83 9.65 -2.58
CA THR A 110 -6.18 11.05 -2.81
C THR A 110 -6.14 11.47 -4.28
N GLY A 111 -5.75 10.57 -5.19
CA GLY A 111 -5.55 10.90 -6.60
C GLY A 111 -4.51 12.01 -6.79
N ASP A 112 -3.47 12.02 -5.94
CA ASP A 112 -2.45 13.06 -5.97
C ASP A 112 -1.57 12.89 -7.21
N PRO A 113 -1.43 13.91 -8.08
CA PRO A 113 -0.64 13.81 -9.31
C PRO A 113 0.85 13.56 -9.05
N ALA A 114 1.35 13.80 -7.84
CA ALA A 114 2.74 13.46 -7.50
C ALA A 114 3.01 11.94 -7.59
N LEU A 115 1.96 11.10 -7.52
CA LEU A 115 2.10 9.65 -7.68
C LEU A 115 2.75 9.28 -9.03
N ASP A 116 2.43 10.01 -10.11
CA ASP A 116 2.95 9.75 -11.46
C ASP A 116 4.49 9.90 -11.54
N GLU A 117 5.09 10.71 -10.67
CA GLU A 117 6.55 10.84 -10.62
C GLU A 117 7.22 9.55 -10.13
N PHE A 118 6.50 8.76 -9.31
CA PHE A 118 7.01 7.55 -8.66
C PHE A 118 6.62 6.25 -9.37
N LEU A 119 5.71 6.27 -10.36
CA LEU A 119 5.27 5.10 -11.15
C LEU A 119 5.90 5.04 -12.54
#